data_AF-A0A022FSH0-F1
#
_entry.id   AF-A0A022FSH0-F1
#
_cell.length_a   1.000
_cell.length_b   1.000
_cell.length_c   1.000
_cell.angle_alpha   90.00
_cell.angle_beta   90.00
_cell.angle_gamma   90.00
#
_symmetry.space_group_name_H-M   'P 1'
#
loop_
_entity.id
_entity.type
_entity.pdbx_description
1 polymer ?
#
loop_
_entity_poly.entity_id
_entity_poly.type
_entity_poly.pdbx_seq_one_letter_code
_entity_poly.pdbx_strand_id
1 'polypeptide(L)'
;MTIYTLRPMVTADLPAVLAVQASCYTEVLLESQAALASRLALSPATCWVADDPGHPGALAAYLFTHAWPEATLPPLDGVLDHGWRHGAGPDALTWFVHDMAVAP
;
A
#
# COMPACT_ATOMS: atom_id res chain seq x y z
N MET A 1 -3.23 14.76 24.39
CA MET A 1 -3.07 13.45 23.72
C MET A 1 -3.15 13.72 22.23
N THR A 2 -2.16 13.28 21.46
CA THR A 2 -2.18 13.39 20.00
C THR A 2 -3.08 12.28 19.46
N ILE A 3 -4.01 12.62 18.56
CA ILE A 3 -4.96 11.67 17.95
C ILE A 3 -4.58 11.51 16.49
N TYR A 4 -4.37 10.28 16.05
CA TYR A 4 -4.18 9.93 14.64
C TYR A 4 -5.49 9.40 14.07
N THR A 5 -5.90 9.93 12.93
CA THR A 5 -7.13 9.50 12.25
C THR A 5 -6.79 8.45 11.22
N LEU A 6 -7.31 7.23 11.41
CA LEU A 6 -7.24 6.15 10.42
C LEU A 6 -8.43 6.25 9.46
N ARG A 7 -8.16 6.14 8.17
CA ARG A 7 -9.17 6.14 7.12
C ARG A 7 -8.75 5.29 5.91
N PRO A 8 -9.70 4.87 5.07
CA PRO A 8 -9.37 4.27 3.78
C PRO A 8 -8.49 5.22 2.95
N MET A 9 -7.52 4.63 2.27
CA MET A 9 -6.65 5.34 1.33
C MET A 9 -7.42 5.72 0.06
N VAL A 10 -7.14 6.90 -0.48
CA VAL A 10 -7.60 7.33 -1.81
C VAL A 10 -6.42 7.68 -2.70
N THR A 11 -6.62 7.75 -4.02
CA THR A 11 -5.55 8.02 -4.99
C THR A 11 -4.82 9.34 -4.72
N ALA A 12 -5.51 10.33 -4.16
CA ALA A 12 -4.93 11.63 -3.81
C ALA A 12 -3.89 11.54 -2.66
N ASP A 13 -3.87 10.44 -1.90
CA ASP A 13 -2.91 10.23 -0.81
C ASP A 13 -1.56 9.71 -1.32
N LEU A 14 -1.49 9.17 -2.55
CA LEU A 14 -0.28 8.52 -3.06
C LEU A 14 0.99 9.39 -3.02
N PRO A 15 0.94 10.71 -3.31
CA PRO A 15 2.12 11.56 -3.14
C PRO A 15 2.66 11.58 -1.69
N ALA A 16 1.77 11.59 -0.69
CA ALA A 16 2.17 11.56 0.72
C ALA A 16 2.65 10.17 1.15
N VAL A 17 2.05 9.11 0.61
CA VAL A 17 2.54 7.72 0.77
C VAL A 17 3.98 7.59 0.27
N LEU A 18 4.28 8.10 -0.93
CA LEU A 18 5.63 8.07 -1.49
C LEU A 18 6.64 8.83 -0.62
N ALA A 19 6.22 9.95 -0.01
CA ALA A 19 7.05 10.71 0.92
C ALA A 19 7.38 9.90 2.18
N VAL A 20 6.39 9.22 2.77
CA VAL A 20 6.61 8.32 3.92
C VAL A 20 7.53 7.16 3.52
N GLN A 21 7.24 6.49 2.39
CA GLN A 21 8.05 5.39 1.87
C GLN A 21 9.53 5.79 1.72
N ALA A 22 9.81 6.95 1.11
CA ALA A 22 11.16 7.46 0.91
C ALA A 22 11.88 7.82 2.23
N SER A 23 11.15 8.06 3.32
CA SER A 23 11.72 8.29 4.65
C SER A 23 12.02 7.01 5.42
N CYS A 24 11.35 5.90 5.07
CA CYS A 24 11.43 4.63 5.79
C CYS A 24 12.33 3.59 5.12
N TYR A 25 12.47 3.64 3.79
CA TYR A 25 13.17 2.61 3.01
C TYR A 25 14.35 3.16 2.23
N THR A 26 15.27 2.26 1.86
CA THR A 26 16.34 2.56 0.91
C THR A 26 15.82 2.55 -0.53
N GLU A 27 16.54 3.20 -1.44
CA GLU A 27 16.14 3.34 -2.86
C GLU A 27 15.78 2.02 -3.56
N VAL A 28 16.42 0.91 -3.16
CA VAL A 28 16.20 -0.43 -3.74
C VAL A 28 14.81 -0.98 -3.43
N LEU A 29 14.14 -0.49 -2.39
CA LEU A 29 12.82 -0.96 -1.96
C LEU A 29 11.69 0.01 -2.29
N LEU A 30 11.99 1.15 -2.94
CA LEU A 30 10.96 2.11 -3.30
C LEU A 30 10.13 1.61 -4.48
N GLU A 31 8.82 1.55 -4.31
CA GLU A 31 7.87 1.35 -5.38
C GLU A 31 7.40 2.70 -5.94
N SER A 32 7.17 2.71 -7.25
CA SER A 32 6.67 3.85 -7.99
C SER A 32 5.20 4.13 -7.66
N GLN A 33 4.76 5.35 -7.98
CA GLN A 33 3.36 5.73 -7.87
C GLN A 33 2.44 4.77 -8.65
N ALA A 34 2.88 4.29 -9.81
CA ALA A 34 2.09 3.39 -10.65
C ALA A 34 1.91 2.02 -9.99
N ALA A 35 2.97 1.47 -9.39
CA ALA A 35 2.90 0.21 -8.66
C ALA A 35 1.97 0.31 -7.45
N LEU A 36 2.13 1.33 -6.60
CA LEU A 36 1.28 1.53 -5.43
C LEU A 36 -0.18 1.84 -5.80
N ALA A 37 -0.41 2.64 -6.84
CA ALA A 37 -1.76 2.89 -7.37
C ALA A 37 -2.45 1.61 -7.81
N SER A 38 -1.71 0.67 -8.39
CA SER A 38 -2.28 -0.61 -8.81
C SER A 38 -2.69 -1.49 -7.63
N ARG A 39 -1.96 -1.45 -6.50
CA ARG A 39 -2.35 -2.15 -5.26
C ARG A 39 -3.63 -1.56 -4.69
N LEU A 40 -3.70 -0.21 -4.65
CA LEU A 40 -4.90 0.49 -4.20
C LEU A 40 -6.11 0.14 -5.08
N ALA A 41 -5.96 0.11 -6.40
CA ALA A 41 -7.03 -0.25 -7.31
C ALA A 41 -7.46 -1.72 -7.17
N LEU A 42 -6.51 -2.62 -6.88
CA LEU A 42 -6.76 -4.04 -6.70
C LEU A 42 -7.58 -4.34 -5.44
N SER A 43 -7.37 -3.59 -4.35
CA SER A 43 -8.06 -3.81 -3.06
C SER A 43 -8.26 -2.51 -2.27
N PRO A 44 -9.13 -1.60 -2.75
CA PRO A 44 -9.29 -0.27 -2.15
C PRO A 44 -9.87 -0.32 -0.74
N ALA A 45 -10.72 -1.31 -0.45
CA ALA A 45 -11.38 -1.47 0.85
C ALA A 45 -10.41 -1.86 1.99
N THR A 46 -9.15 -2.16 1.66
CA THR A 46 -8.18 -2.71 2.61
C THR A 46 -6.84 -2.01 2.60
N CYS A 47 -6.76 -0.87 1.91
CA CYS A 47 -5.63 0.04 1.97
C CYS A 47 -6.00 1.21 2.88
N TRP A 48 -5.09 1.56 3.79
CA TRP A 48 -5.35 2.49 4.88
C TRP A 48 -4.24 3.54 4.96
N VAL A 49 -4.61 4.72 5.47
CA VAL A 49 -3.67 5.77 5.85
C VAL A 49 -4.00 6.29 7.25
N ALA A 50 -2.98 6.81 7.92
CA ALA A 50 -3.13 7.61 9.13
C ALA A 50 -2.71 9.05 8.83
N ASP A 51 -3.62 10.00 9.01
CA ASP A 51 -3.29 11.43 8.84
C ASP A 51 -2.34 11.90 9.95
N ASP A 52 -1.36 12.75 9.60
CA ASP A 52 -0.48 13.40 10.58
C ASP A 52 -1.21 14.63 11.21
N PRO A 53 -1.52 14.61 12.52
CA PRO A 53 -2.20 15.73 13.17
C PRO A 53 -1.31 16.97 13.31
N GLY A 54 0.01 16.85 13.18
CA GLY A 54 0.96 17.97 13.23
C GLY A 54 1.15 18.68 11.88
N HIS A 55 0.87 18.00 10.77
CA HIS A 55 1.18 18.49 9.43
C HIS A 55 0.01 18.22 8.46
N PRO A 56 -0.86 19.21 8.22
CA PRO A 56 -1.98 19.06 7.30
C PRO A 56 -1.53 18.59 5.90
N GLY A 57 -2.11 17.48 5.43
CA GLY A 57 -1.77 16.87 4.14
C GLY A 57 -0.59 15.90 4.17
N ALA A 58 0.09 15.74 5.31
CA ALA A 58 1.05 14.66 5.51
C ALA A 58 0.38 13.44 6.15
N LEU A 59 1.02 12.28 5.98
CA LEU A 59 0.60 11.02 6.58
C LEU A 59 1.61 10.60 7.64
N ALA A 60 1.09 10.13 8.76
CA ALA A 60 1.89 9.48 9.79
C ALA A 60 2.19 8.02 9.44
N ALA A 61 1.32 7.36 8.66
CA ALA A 61 1.48 5.97 8.26
C ALA A 61 0.61 5.60 7.06
N TYR A 62 0.93 4.49 6.42
CA TYR A 62 0.08 3.84 5.42
C TYR A 62 0.19 2.31 5.49
N LEU A 63 -0.78 1.63 4.88
CA LEU A 63 -0.86 0.18 4.76
C LEU A 63 -1.49 -0.20 3.41
N PHE A 64 -0.80 -1.02 2.62
CA PHE A 64 -1.33 -1.70 1.44
C PHE A 64 -1.52 -3.18 1.74
N THR A 65 -2.72 -3.70 1.48
CA THR A 65 -3.00 -5.13 1.58
C THR A 65 -3.93 -5.57 0.47
N HIS A 66 -3.77 -6.79 -0.01
CA HIS A 66 -4.64 -7.39 -1.01
C HIS A 66 -4.59 -8.91 -0.93
N ALA A 67 -5.58 -9.59 -1.52
CA ALA A 67 -5.47 -11.03 -1.73
C ALA A 67 -4.32 -11.34 -2.71
N TRP A 68 -3.56 -12.39 -2.46
CA TRP A 68 -2.48 -12.85 -3.33
C TRP A 68 -2.29 -14.37 -3.24
N PRO A 69 -1.78 -15.08 -4.28
CA PRO A 69 -1.54 -16.51 -4.19
C PRO A 69 -0.42 -16.83 -3.19
N GLU A 70 -0.70 -17.72 -2.22
CA GLU A 70 0.19 -18.02 -1.08
C GLU A 70 1.60 -18.48 -1.49
N ALA A 71 1.71 -19.20 -2.61
CA ALA A 71 2.97 -19.78 -3.09
C ALA A 71 3.89 -18.78 -3.82
N THR A 72 3.52 -17.51 -3.96
CA THR A 72 4.23 -16.52 -4.78
C THR A 72 4.30 -15.15 -4.12
N LEU A 73 5.13 -14.26 -4.66
CA LEU A 73 5.19 -12.86 -4.25
C LEU A 73 4.83 -11.94 -5.44
N PRO A 74 4.17 -10.80 -5.20
CA PRO A 74 4.01 -9.79 -6.23
C PRO A 74 5.39 -9.22 -6.62
N PRO A 75 5.61 -8.85 -7.89
CA PRO A 75 6.84 -8.21 -8.31
C PRO A 75 7.00 -6.86 -7.61
N LEU A 76 8.19 -6.60 -7.07
CA LEU A 76 8.58 -5.28 -6.57
C LEU A 76 8.47 -4.27 -7.71
N ASP A 77 7.77 -3.15 -7.47
CA ASP A 77 7.56 -2.05 -8.43
C ASP A 77 6.87 -2.46 -9.76
N GLY A 78 6.36 -3.69 -9.86
CA GLY A 78 5.62 -4.13 -11.04
C GLY A 78 4.15 -3.74 -10.95
N VAL A 79 3.54 -3.19 -12.01
CA VAL A 79 2.11 -2.85 -12.03
C VAL A 79 1.25 -4.12 -12.08
N LEU A 80 0.28 -4.22 -11.17
CA LEU A 80 -0.67 -5.34 -11.09
C LEU A 80 -2.01 -5.00 -11.73
N ASP A 81 -2.62 -5.98 -12.39
CA ASP A 81 -4.00 -5.96 -12.84
C ASP A 81 -4.75 -7.19 -12.27
N HIS A 82 -6.02 -7.43 -12.64
CA HIS A 82 -6.73 -8.64 -12.20
C HIS A 82 -6.25 -9.92 -12.91
N GLY A 83 -5.31 -9.82 -13.85
CA GLY A 83 -4.73 -10.91 -14.62
C GLY A 83 -4.09 -12.00 -13.75
N TRP A 84 -3.44 -11.61 -12.66
CA TRP A 84 -2.76 -12.55 -11.73
C TRP A 84 -3.71 -13.62 -11.16
N ARG A 85 -5.01 -13.35 -11.07
CA ARG A 85 -6.01 -14.29 -10.54
C ARG A 85 -6.28 -15.47 -11.46
N HIS A 86 -6.06 -15.35 -12.78
CA HIS A 86 -6.42 -16.40 -13.73
C HIS A 86 -5.62 -17.69 -13.55
N GLY A 87 -4.44 -17.62 -12.91
CA GLY A 87 -3.62 -18.79 -12.59
C GLY A 87 -3.83 -19.36 -11.18
N ALA A 88 -4.60 -18.70 -10.32
CA ALA A 88 -4.76 -19.06 -8.92
C ALA A 88 -6.20 -19.52 -8.63
N GLY A 89 -6.35 -20.74 -8.11
CA GLY A 89 -7.63 -21.18 -7.57
C GLY A 89 -8.05 -20.31 -6.37
N PRO A 90 -9.36 -20.11 -6.12
CA PRO A 90 -9.83 -19.25 -5.03
C PRO A 90 -9.34 -19.72 -3.64
N ASP A 91 -9.15 -21.03 -3.44
CA ASP A 91 -8.65 -21.61 -2.20
C ASP A 91 -7.12 -21.43 -2.01
N ALA A 92 -6.42 -20.88 -3.00
CA ALA A 92 -4.97 -20.65 -2.96
C ALA A 92 -4.61 -19.20 -2.60
N LEU A 93 -5.61 -18.36 -2.28
CA LEU A 93 -5.40 -16.94 -1.97
C LEU A 93 -5.27 -16.72 -0.47
N THR A 94 -4.25 -15.95 -0.10
CA THR A 94 -4.06 -15.45 1.27
C THR A 94 -4.20 -13.94 1.31
N TRP A 95 -4.47 -13.41 2.50
CA TRP A 95 -4.46 -11.97 2.73
C TRP A 95 -3.01 -11.49 2.88
N PHE A 96 -2.47 -10.84 1.86
CA PHE A 96 -1.08 -10.41 1.82
C PHE A 96 -0.96 -8.97 2.31
N VAL A 97 -0.09 -8.77 3.31
CA VAL A 97 0.37 -7.44 3.71
C VAL A 97 1.50 -7.05 2.76
N HIS A 98 1.19 -6.18 1.80
CA HIS A 98 2.10 -5.84 0.72
C HIS A 98 3.17 -4.86 1.20
N ASP A 99 2.74 -3.76 1.80
CA ASP A 99 3.64 -2.71 2.28
C ASP A 99 2.99 -1.94 3.43
N MET A 100 3.80 -1.55 4.42
CA MET A 100 3.37 -0.71 5.53
C MET A 100 4.54 0.09 6.12
N ALA A 101 4.32 1.38 6.31
CA ALA A 101 5.32 2.25 6.90
C ALA A 101 4.68 3.24 7.89
N VAL A 102 5.46 3.63 8.90
CA VAL A 102 5.16 4.69 9.86
C VAL A 102 6.30 5.70 9.76
N ALA A 103 5.95 6.97 9.55
CA ALA A 103 6.93 8.04 9.41
C ALA A 103 7.83 8.14 10.67
N PRO A 104 9.13 8.45 10.53
CA PRO A 104 10.10 8.56 11.63
C PRO A 104 9.79 9.63 12.68
#